data_AF-A0A969B5H2-F1
#
_entry.id   AF-A0A969B5H2-F1
#
_cell.length_a   1.000
_cell.length_b   1.000
_cell.length_c   1.000
_cell.angle_alpha   90.00
_cell.angle_beta   90.00
_cell.angle_gamma   90.00
#
_symmetry.space_group_name_H-M   'P 1'
#
loop_
_entity.id
_entity.type
_entity.pdbx_description
1 polymer ?
#
loop_
_entity_poly.entity_id
_entity_poly.type
_entity_poly.pdbx_seq_one_letter_code
_entity_poly.pdbx_strand_id
1 'polypeptide(L)'
;MAWIWVKRGAIARHCAPLSLRLAELLTLVAIAASIPPSLTLSASLFNRVCSYLPLWQPYLSLPSNLDAMLVAMGLPLLAALPWAMDGLLRLQGPGRSLLPTELAEASPTSLPLLQQLFKQHHGVALPKLICLDSPLPLLTSYGHRPRNFCLVVSQGLLDRLTGEQIAALLAGELGHLQNQAVVILPWLNLLPQLPLGIYALLSRLGNHCQEKLKQPLDIGFRFLYRSGLVLSGLGGAIAYGLFKLWRWPLLWLARGRSRAGDRAGVNLLQDPNAYSRALLAYGQALSDAVATAEQTPILLEALELVLPLGLPDALTASFAPAALTREQRFVWDSTSPYRHWLGLNNSHPPLGDRLARLAQYAQRSQTPPEVKLTFQSTHQLNPLGSWSAFKHRRWEAARQSLNASFATLKPLLLQGFPFYGAGLGLLLGFGLWALGGTASLFGIWRLDWVYGDLAILQGCIPIGIGLGLIVRTNAFFPKRSRRETSPAAGISLLSDPLKLPLAAEPVEFRGRLVGRPGLANWLGQDLLLLSEQGPLRLHWCSPLGPAGNLWPKFLRPSFLLGREVVVSGWLRRGATLWLDVEQICTVSGGKSSQRGHPMWAAVMAAIALLWGVVILLPNR
;
A
#
# COMPACT_ATOMS: atom_id res chain seq x y z
N MET A 1 15.40 -28.71 -35.06
CA MET A 1 15.42 -27.52 -34.17
C MET A 1 14.11 -27.29 -33.37
N ALA A 2 12.93 -27.68 -33.87
CA ALA A 2 11.66 -27.56 -33.12
C ALA A 2 11.61 -28.38 -31.80
N TRP A 3 12.29 -29.53 -31.76
CA TRP A 3 12.32 -30.42 -30.58
C TRP A 3 13.07 -29.81 -29.37
N ILE A 4 14.08 -28.97 -29.62
CA ILE A 4 14.85 -28.28 -28.57
C ILE A 4 14.01 -27.16 -27.94
N TRP A 5 13.11 -26.53 -28.70
CA TRP A 5 12.17 -25.54 -28.19
C TRP A 5 11.03 -26.15 -27.36
N VAL A 6 10.53 -27.34 -27.72
CA VAL A 6 9.53 -28.07 -26.92
C VAL A 6 10.13 -28.56 -25.60
N LYS A 7 11.37 -29.09 -25.59
CA LYS A 7 12.08 -29.46 -24.35
C LYS A 7 12.46 -28.25 -23.49
N ARG A 8 12.91 -27.14 -24.08
CA ARG A 8 13.12 -25.87 -23.34
C ARG A 8 11.80 -25.33 -22.78
N GLY A 9 10.69 -25.47 -23.50
CA GLY A 9 9.36 -25.13 -23.02
C GLY A 9 8.82 -26.07 -21.93
N ALA A 10 9.27 -27.33 -21.85
CA ALA A 10 8.90 -28.28 -20.80
C ALA A 10 9.76 -28.13 -19.54
N ILE A 11 11.04 -27.79 -19.68
CA ILE A 11 11.93 -27.49 -18.54
C ILE A 11 11.65 -26.08 -17.98
N ALA A 12 11.36 -25.09 -18.83
CA ALA A 12 10.90 -23.77 -18.41
C ALA A 12 9.47 -23.77 -17.81
N ARG A 13 8.72 -24.86 -17.97
CA ARG A 13 7.37 -25.03 -17.40
C ARG A 13 7.38 -25.32 -15.90
N HIS A 14 8.52 -25.67 -15.30
CA HIS A 14 8.60 -26.13 -13.90
C HIS A 14 9.53 -25.29 -13.01
N CYS A 15 10.23 -24.31 -13.58
CA CYS A 15 11.10 -23.41 -12.82
C CYS A 15 10.59 -21.97 -12.93
N ALA A 16 10.47 -21.32 -11.77
CA ALA A 16 10.27 -19.88 -11.72
C ALA A 16 11.36 -19.19 -12.58
N PRO A 17 11.02 -18.18 -13.39
CA PRO A 17 12.01 -17.43 -14.14
C PRO A 17 13.15 -16.94 -13.23
N LEU A 18 14.39 -16.95 -13.74
CA LEU A 18 15.60 -16.53 -13.01
C LEU A 18 15.40 -15.19 -12.28
N SER A 19 14.67 -14.26 -12.90
CA SER A 19 14.33 -12.96 -12.33
C SER A 19 13.53 -13.06 -11.02
N LEU A 20 12.63 -14.04 -10.87
CA LEU A 20 11.88 -14.26 -9.64
C LEU A 20 12.75 -14.89 -8.55
N ARG A 21 13.65 -15.82 -8.91
CA ARG A 21 14.61 -16.40 -7.94
C ARG A 21 15.61 -15.37 -7.43
N LEU A 22 16.10 -14.50 -8.31
CA LEU A 22 16.92 -13.37 -7.93
C LEU A 22 16.16 -12.41 -7.02
N ALA A 23 14.89 -12.12 -7.33
CA ALA A 23 14.04 -11.30 -6.47
C ALA A 23 13.85 -11.94 -5.08
N GLU A 24 13.62 -13.25 -4.99
CA GLU A 24 13.54 -13.98 -3.72
C GLU A 24 14.80 -13.80 -2.87
N LEU A 25 15.99 -13.99 -3.48
CA LEU A 25 17.27 -13.82 -2.80
C LEU A 25 17.51 -12.36 -2.35
N LEU A 26 17.24 -11.39 -3.21
CA LEU A 26 17.37 -9.96 -2.87
C LEU A 26 16.40 -9.56 -1.75
N THR A 27 15.18 -10.11 -1.74
CA THR A 27 14.22 -9.88 -0.66
C THR A 27 14.72 -10.47 0.66
N LEU A 28 15.31 -11.67 0.66
CA LEU A 28 15.91 -12.25 1.87
C LEU A 28 17.03 -11.37 2.43
N VAL A 29 17.92 -10.87 1.56
CA VAL A 29 18.99 -9.94 1.94
C VAL A 29 18.41 -8.64 2.49
N ALA A 30 17.39 -8.07 1.85
CA ALA A 30 16.74 -6.84 2.31
C ALA A 30 16.06 -7.01 3.68
N ILE A 31 15.43 -8.16 3.93
CA ILE A 31 14.85 -8.49 5.24
C ILE A 31 15.94 -8.62 6.30
N ALA A 32 16.99 -9.40 6.01
CA ALA A 32 18.11 -9.59 6.93
C ALA A 32 18.82 -8.27 7.27
N ALA A 33 18.93 -7.34 6.30
CA ALA A 33 19.53 -6.03 6.52
C ALA A 33 18.60 -5.04 7.26
N SER A 34 17.27 -5.16 7.09
CA SER A 34 16.31 -4.19 7.64
C SER A 34 15.83 -4.52 9.05
N ILE A 35 15.69 -5.80 9.41
CA ILE A 35 15.11 -6.21 10.69
C ILE A 35 15.96 -5.78 11.88
N PRO A 36 17.26 -6.17 12.02
CA PRO A 36 18.05 -5.83 13.19
C PRO A 36 18.11 -4.33 13.50
N PRO A 37 18.45 -3.42 12.57
CA PRO A 37 18.52 -1.99 12.88
C PRO A 37 17.15 -1.39 13.20
N SER A 38 16.06 -1.90 12.60
CA SER A 38 14.72 -1.43 12.92
C SER A 38 14.28 -1.83 14.34
N LEU A 39 14.71 -3.00 14.82
CA LEU A 39 14.45 -3.48 16.17
C LEU A 39 15.24 -2.69 17.21
N THR A 40 16.53 -2.49 17.00
CA THR A 40 17.37 -1.70 17.93
C THR A 40 16.87 -0.27 18.02
N LEU A 41 16.54 0.36 16.89
CA LEU A 41 15.93 1.69 16.86
C LEU A 41 14.62 1.71 17.64
N SER A 42 13.72 0.75 17.39
CA SER A 42 12.42 0.68 18.05
C SER A 42 12.55 0.46 19.56
N ALA A 43 13.44 -0.44 19.99
CA ALA A 43 13.72 -0.68 21.40
C ALA A 43 14.31 0.56 22.09
N SER A 44 15.23 1.27 21.42
CA SER A 44 15.81 2.51 21.94
C SER A 44 14.77 3.62 22.11
N LEU A 45 13.84 3.76 21.16
CA LEU A 45 12.75 4.72 21.23
C LEU A 45 11.79 4.36 22.36
N PHE A 46 11.42 3.08 22.48
CA PHE A 46 10.56 2.60 23.56
C PHE A 46 11.18 2.83 24.94
N ASN A 47 12.44 2.46 25.13
CA ASN A 47 13.17 2.66 26.40
C ASN A 47 13.28 4.14 26.77
N ARG A 48 13.51 5.03 25.79
CA ARG A 48 13.54 6.48 26.01
C ARG A 48 12.17 7.02 26.46
N VAL A 49 11.08 6.47 25.94
CA VAL A 49 9.73 6.83 26.42
C VAL A 49 9.54 6.33 27.85
N CYS A 50 9.93 5.09 28.14
CA CYS A 50 9.83 4.50 29.48
C CYS A 50 10.66 5.27 30.53
N SER A 51 11.79 5.89 30.17
CA SER A 51 12.56 6.70 31.13
C SER A 51 11.82 7.96 31.61
N TYR A 52 10.83 8.46 30.86
CA TYR A 52 9.95 9.53 31.35
C TYR A 52 8.84 9.04 32.31
N LEU A 53 8.76 7.73 32.53
CA LEU A 53 7.76 7.06 33.36
C LEU A 53 8.47 6.21 34.43
N PRO A 54 9.08 6.84 35.45
CA PRO A 54 10.00 6.18 36.39
C PRO A 54 9.38 4.99 37.15
N LEU A 55 8.07 5.01 37.38
CA LEU A 55 7.33 3.91 38.01
C LEU A 55 7.30 2.63 37.15
N TRP A 56 7.37 2.77 35.83
CA TRP A 56 7.24 1.66 34.88
C TRP A 56 8.57 1.19 34.30
N GLN A 57 9.59 2.06 34.36
CA GLN A 57 10.92 1.80 33.82
C GLN A 57 11.53 0.44 34.24
N PRO A 58 11.53 0.02 35.52
CA PRO A 58 12.16 -1.24 35.92
C PRO A 58 11.44 -2.50 35.39
N TYR A 59 10.16 -2.38 35.01
CA TYR A 59 9.36 -3.52 34.54
C TYR A 59 9.29 -3.62 33.01
N LEU A 60 9.53 -2.51 32.30
CA LEU A 60 9.31 -2.41 30.85
C LEU A 60 10.58 -2.23 30.03
N SER A 61 11.75 -2.01 30.63
CA SER A 61 12.99 -1.80 29.88
C SER A 61 13.32 -3.00 29.00
N LEU A 62 13.43 -2.76 27.69
CA LEU A 62 13.84 -3.79 26.73
C LEU A 62 15.37 -3.96 26.76
N PRO A 63 15.88 -5.21 26.64
CA PRO A 63 17.32 -5.48 26.59
C PRO A 63 18.01 -4.77 25.42
N SER A 64 19.26 -4.34 25.60
CA SER A 64 20.05 -3.70 24.55
C SER A 64 20.47 -4.66 23.42
N ASN A 65 20.50 -5.97 23.69
CA ASN A 65 20.84 -7.05 22.76
C ASN A 65 19.60 -7.75 22.15
N LEU A 66 18.45 -7.07 22.14
CA LEU A 66 17.17 -7.62 21.68
C LEU A 66 17.22 -8.10 20.21
N ASP A 67 18.02 -7.44 19.37
CA ASP A 67 18.29 -7.85 18.00
C ASP A 67 19.06 -9.17 17.92
N ALA A 68 20.15 -9.32 18.69
CA ALA A 68 20.92 -10.56 18.75
C ALA A 68 20.08 -11.72 19.30
N MET A 69 19.24 -11.47 20.31
CA MET A 69 18.30 -12.47 20.84
C MET A 69 17.27 -12.88 19.80
N LEU A 70 16.66 -11.93 19.08
CA LEU A 70 15.66 -12.23 18.06
C LEU A 70 16.26 -12.89 16.81
N VAL A 71 17.49 -12.58 16.44
CA VAL A 71 18.22 -13.28 15.38
C VAL A 71 18.55 -14.72 15.82
N ALA A 72 19.02 -14.91 17.05
CA ALA A 72 19.29 -16.23 17.61
C ALA A 72 18.02 -17.09 17.74
N MET A 73 16.89 -16.50 18.12
CA MET A 73 15.57 -17.14 18.15
C MET A 73 14.93 -17.28 16.75
N GLY A 74 15.35 -16.46 15.79
CA GLY A 74 14.83 -16.44 14.43
C GLY A 74 15.17 -17.70 13.64
N LEU A 75 16.38 -18.24 13.81
CA LEU A 75 16.82 -19.50 13.17
C LEU A 75 15.91 -20.71 13.50
N PRO A 76 15.58 -21.00 14.77
CA PRO A 76 14.62 -22.05 15.09
C PRO A 76 13.17 -21.70 14.68
N LEU A 77 12.78 -20.42 14.69
CA LEU A 77 11.47 -19.99 14.17
C LEU A 77 11.34 -20.22 12.66
N LEU A 78 12.42 -20.03 11.90
CA LEU A 78 12.50 -20.33 10.48
C LEU A 78 12.36 -21.84 10.23
N ALA A 79 12.97 -22.68 11.07
CA ALA A 79 12.75 -24.13 11.01
C ALA A 79 11.29 -24.52 11.35
N ALA A 80 10.64 -23.74 12.21
CA ALA A 80 9.25 -23.95 12.62
C ALA A 80 8.20 -23.34 11.66
N LEU A 81 8.61 -22.65 10.59
CA LEU A 81 7.74 -21.92 9.66
C LEU A 81 6.50 -22.72 9.20
N PRO A 82 6.60 -24.01 8.80
CA PRO A 82 5.44 -24.82 8.41
C PRO A 82 4.35 -24.92 9.47
N TRP A 83 4.73 -25.18 10.72
CA TRP A 83 3.78 -25.24 11.83
C TRP A 83 3.32 -23.85 12.27
N ALA A 84 4.15 -22.83 12.07
CA ALA A 84 3.81 -21.45 12.40
C ALA A 84 2.65 -20.91 11.54
N MET A 85 2.56 -21.26 10.26
CA MET A 85 1.38 -20.90 9.43
C MET A 85 0.11 -21.59 9.92
N ASP A 86 0.16 -22.89 10.22
CA ASP A 86 -0.98 -23.62 10.77
C ASP A 86 -1.43 -23.01 12.11
N GLY A 87 -0.49 -22.66 12.98
CA GLY A 87 -0.76 -22.00 14.26
C GLY A 87 -1.36 -20.60 14.08
N LEU A 88 -0.79 -19.80 13.18
CA LEU A 88 -1.31 -18.48 12.85
C LEU A 88 -2.75 -18.54 12.34
N LEU A 89 -3.04 -19.44 11.41
CA LEU A 89 -4.39 -19.60 10.86
C LEU A 89 -5.40 -19.99 11.95
N ARG A 90 -4.99 -20.85 12.90
CA ARG A 90 -5.81 -21.19 14.09
C ARG A 90 -6.03 -20.00 15.03
N LEU A 91 -5.04 -19.12 15.19
CA LEU A 91 -5.19 -17.89 15.97
C LEU A 91 -6.13 -16.88 15.28
N GLN A 92 -6.32 -17.01 13.96
CA GLN A 92 -7.14 -16.12 13.14
C GLN A 92 -8.60 -16.60 13.02
N GLY A 93 -8.89 -17.86 13.36
CA GLY A 93 -10.24 -18.43 13.47
C GLY A 93 -10.19 -19.96 13.58
N PRO A 94 -11.28 -20.62 14.04
CA PRO A 94 -11.34 -22.08 14.02
C PRO A 94 -11.34 -22.57 12.57
N GLY A 95 -10.20 -23.11 12.13
CA GLY A 95 -10.09 -23.77 10.83
C GLY A 95 -10.49 -25.23 10.94
N ARG A 96 -11.43 -25.67 10.10
CA ARG A 96 -11.76 -27.10 9.93
C ARG A 96 -11.10 -27.66 8.68
N SER A 97 -10.77 -28.95 8.69
CA SER A 97 -10.37 -29.63 7.47
C SER A 97 -11.56 -29.64 6.52
N LEU A 98 -11.40 -29.09 5.33
CA LEU A 98 -12.45 -29.10 4.31
C LEU A 98 -12.39 -30.45 3.60
N LEU A 99 -13.49 -31.20 3.59
CA LEU A 99 -13.53 -32.45 2.85
C LEU A 99 -13.54 -32.13 1.35
N PRO A 100 -12.87 -32.94 0.51
CA PRO A 100 -12.92 -32.76 -0.95
C PRO A 100 -14.35 -32.75 -1.51
N THR A 101 -15.28 -33.46 -0.86
CA THR A 101 -16.70 -33.48 -1.20
C THR A 101 -17.40 -32.14 -0.92
N GLU A 102 -17.15 -31.51 0.22
CA GLU A 102 -17.68 -30.18 0.55
C GLU A 102 -17.19 -29.12 -0.46
N LEU A 103 -15.93 -29.23 -0.89
CA LEU A 103 -15.40 -28.37 -1.95
C LEU A 103 -16.09 -28.63 -3.30
N ALA A 104 -16.42 -29.88 -3.61
CA ALA A 104 -17.11 -30.25 -4.84
C ALA A 104 -18.57 -29.76 -4.84
N GLU A 105 -19.23 -29.74 -3.67
CA GLU A 105 -20.57 -29.18 -3.51
C GLU A 105 -20.57 -27.67 -3.76
N ALA A 106 -19.61 -26.94 -3.17
CA ALA A 106 -19.49 -25.50 -3.39
C ALA A 106 -18.98 -25.14 -4.80
N SER A 107 -18.11 -25.98 -5.37
CA SER A 107 -17.56 -25.80 -6.71
C SER A 107 -17.31 -27.14 -7.40
N PRO A 108 -18.25 -27.57 -8.27
CA PRO A 108 -18.15 -28.84 -8.99
C PRO A 108 -16.89 -28.95 -9.85
N THR A 109 -16.38 -27.83 -10.35
CA THR A 109 -15.21 -27.78 -11.24
C THR A 109 -13.88 -27.80 -10.47
N SER A 110 -13.87 -27.42 -9.19
CA SER A 110 -12.62 -27.32 -8.40
C SER A 110 -11.97 -28.67 -8.12
N LEU A 111 -12.77 -29.67 -7.75
CA LEU A 111 -12.24 -30.99 -7.38
C LEU A 111 -11.63 -31.74 -8.58
N PRO A 112 -12.26 -31.79 -9.77
CA PRO A 112 -11.65 -32.35 -10.97
C PRO A 112 -10.32 -31.68 -11.34
N LEU A 113 -10.25 -30.35 -11.25
CA LEU A 113 -9.00 -29.61 -11.50
C LEU A 113 -7.89 -30.03 -10.51
N LEU A 114 -8.22 -30.12 -9.22
CA LEU A 114 -7.28 -30.60 -8.19
C LEU A 114 -6.80 -32.02 -8.48
N GLN A 115 -7.72 -32.93 -8.77
CA GLN A 115 -7.40 -34.33 -9.07
C GLN A 115 -6.56 -34.47 -10.33
N GLN A 116 -6.89 -33.73 -11.40
CA GLN A 116 -6.13 -33.74 -12.65
C GLN A 116 -4.68 -33.30 -12.43
N LEU A 117 -4.46 -32.27 -11.60
CA LEU A 117 -3.12 -31.81 -11.29
C LEU A 117 -2.33 -32.79 -10.44
N PHE A 118 -2.93 -33.32 -9.38
CA PHE A 118 -2.23 -34.24 -8.48
C PHE A 118 -2.04 -35.63 -9.08
N LYS A 119 -2.85 -36.04 -10.06
CA LYS A 119 -2.63 -37.27 -10.83
C LYS A 119 -1.29 -37.27 -11.59
N GLN A 120 -0.81 -36.09 -12.00
CA GLN A 120 0.52 -35.95 -12.64
C GLN A 120 1.67 -36.14 -11.64
N HIS A 121 1.39 -36.05 -10.33
CA HIS A 121 2.35 -36.24 -9.25
C HIS A 121 2.20 -37.64 -8.66
N HIS A 122 2.81 -38.64 -9.31
CA HIS A 122 2.74 -40.05 -8.89
C HIS A 122 3.03 -40.24 -7.39
N GLY A 123 2.10 -40.91 -6.68
CA GLY A 123 2.25 -41.26 -5.26
C GLY A 123 2.07 -40.10 -4.28
N VAL A 124 1.44 -38.99 -4.69
CA VAL A 124 1.13 -37.86 -3.81
C VAL A 124 -0.38 -37.75 -3.59
N ALA A 125 -0.80 -37.73 -2.32
CA ALA A 125 -2.19 -37.48 -1.94
C ALA A 125 -2.65 -36.06 -2.33
N LEU A 126 -3.96 -35.85 -2.39
CA LEU A 126 -4.52 -34.50 -2.56
C LEU A 126 -3.99 -33.54 -1.50
N PRO A 127 -3.87 -32.24 -1.82
CA PRO A 127 -3.33 -31.27 -0.89
C PRO A 127 -4.24 -31.09 0.32
N LYS A 128 -3.67 -30.63 1.43
CA LYS A 128 -4.44 -30.30 2.62
C LYS A 128 -5.37 -29.13 2.32
N LEU A 129 -6.68 -29.32 2.51
CA LEU A 129 -7.69 -28.27 2.34
C LEU A 129 -8.18 -27.81 3.72
N ILE A 130 -8.09 -26.51 3.99
CA ILE A 130 -8.57 -25.90 5.23
C ILE A 130 -9.69 -24.92 4.89
N CYS A 131 -10.83 -25.02 5.59
CA CYS A 131 -11.86 -24.01 5.58
C CYS A 131 -11.82 -23.21 6.89
N LEU A 132 -11.62 -21.90 6.78
CA LEU A 132 -11.72 -20.96 7.89
C LEU A 132 -13.18 -20.56 8.10
N ASP A 133 -13.65 -20.70 9.34
CA ASP A 133 -14.93 -20.15 9.77
C ASP A 133 -14.81 -18.62 9.94
N SER A 134 -14.86 -17.92 8.80
CA SER A 134 -14.74 -16.48 8.74
C SER A 134 -15.68 -15.94 7.66
N PRO A 135 -16.42 -14.85 7.93
CA PRO A 135 -17.27 -14.21 6.93
C PRO A 135 -16.46 -13.38 5.93
N LEU A 136 -15.12 -13.34 5.99
CA LEU A 136 -14.28 -12.63 5.03
C LEU A 136 -13.97 -13.53 3.84
N PRO A 137 -13.98 -13.03 2.58
CA PRO A 137 -13.62 -13.83 1.41
C PRO A 137 -12.10 -13.96 1.28
N LEU A 138 -11.55 -14.95 1.96
CA LEU A 138 -10.14 -15.30 1.98
C LEU A 138 -9.88 -16.55 1.13
N LEU A 139 -8.88 -16.46 0.25
CA LEU A 139 -8.26 -17.57 -0.46
C LEU A 139 -6.75 -17.38 -0.40
N THR A 140 -6.00 -18.39 0.01
CA THR A 140 -4.54 -18.36 -0.05
C THR A 140 -3.98 -19.77 -0.10
N SER A 141 -2.74 -19.90 -0.59
CA SER A 141 -2.00 -21.15 -0.59
C SER A 141 -0.61 -21.00 0.02
N TYR A 142 -0.12 -22.05 0.67
CA TYR A 142 1.25 -22.14 1.17
C TYR A 142 1.81 -23.55 1.02
N GLY A 143 3.13 -23.68 1.14
CA GLY A 143 3.86 -24.92 0.88
C GLY A 143 4.66 -24.89 -0.42
N HIS A 144 5.81 -25.58 -0.42
CA HIS A 144 6.77 -25.58 -1.54
C HIS A 144 6.80 -26.86 -2.36
N ARG A 145 6.20 -27.94 -1.84
CA ARG A 145 6.14 -29.25 -2.49
C ARG A 145 4.71 -29.76 -2.49
N PRO A 146 4.31 -30.59 -3.46
CA PRO A 146 2.97 -31.16 -3.51
C PRO A 146 2.54 -31.84 -2.21
N ARG A 147 3.46 -32.55 -1.54
CA ARG A 147 3.20 -33.23 -0.25
C ARG A 147 2.87 -32.29 0.92
N ASN A 148 3.37 -31.05 0.88
CA ASN A 148 3.22 -30.08 1.97
C ASN A 148 2.40 -28.86 1.52
N PHE A 149 1.71 -28.97 0.38
CA PHE A 149 0.89 -27.88 -0.16
C PHE A 149 -0.44 -27.84 0.59
N CYS A 150 -0.81 -26.65 1.03
CA CYS A 150 -2.06 -26.40 1.71
C CYS A 150 -2.82 -25.26 1.03
N LEU A 151 -4.10 -25.51 0.78
CA LEU A 151 -5.05 -24.52 0.32
C LEU A 151 -5.95 -24.12 1.48
N VAL A 152 -6.08 -22.81 1.67
CA VAL A 152 -6.94 -22.22 2.67
C VAL A 152 -8.03 -21.44 1.97
N VAL A 153 -9.26 -21.84 2.24
CA VAL A 153 -10.48 -21.17 1.79
C VAL A 153 -11.24 -20.73 3.04
N SER A 154 -12.13 -19.76 2.91
CA SER A 154 -12.99 -19.29 4.01
C SER A 154 -14.45 -19.50 3.64
N GLN A 155 -15.31 -19.66 4.65
CA GLN A 155 -16.75 -19.77 4.44
C GLN A 155 -17.30 -18.55 3.69
N GLY A 156 -16.85 -17.34 4.06
CA GLY A 156 -17.26 -16.10 3.41
C GLY A 156 -16.86 -15.97 1.92
N LEU A 157 -15.90 -16.77 1.45
CA LEU A 157 -15.60 -16.87 0.03
C LEU A 157 -16.57 -17.81 -0.68
N LEU A 158 -16.84 -18.97 -0.07
CA LEU A 158 -17.77 -19.98 -0.60
C LEU A 158 -19.20 -19.43 -0.69
N ASP A 159 -19.62 -18.61 0.26
CA ASP A 159 -20.97 -18.06 0.32
C ASP A 159 -21.22 -16.92 -0.70
N ARG A 160 -20.16 -16.25 -1.17
CA ARG A 160 -20.28 -15.04 -2.02
C ARG A 160 -19.96 -15.26 -3.49
N LEU A 161 -19.15 -16.27 -3.81
CA LEU A 161 -18.70 -16.53 -5.18
C LEU A 161 -19.40 -17.76 -5.75
N THR A 162 -19.59 -17.77 -7.07
CA THR A 162 -20.13 -18.96 -7.76
C THR A 162 -19.07 -20.05 -7.88
N GLY A 163 -19.49 -21.31 -8.06
CA GLY A 163 -18.57 -22.44 -8.22
C GLY A 163 -17.51 -22.20 -9.32
N GLU A 164 -17.91 -21.66 -10.48
CA GLU A 164 -16.95 -21.33 -11.55
C GLU A 164 -15.93 -20.26 -11.13
N GLN A 165 -16.35 -19.24 -10.38
CA GLN A 165 -15.46 -18.18 -9.89
C GLN A 165 -14.48 -18.74 -8.85
N ILE A 166 -14.96 -19.62 -7.96
CA ILE A 166 -14.14 -20.30 -6.96
C ILE A 166 -13.10 -21.20 -7.65
N ALA A 167 -13.52 -22.01 -8.62
CA ALA A 167 -12.63 -22.86 -9.41
C ALA A 167 -11.56 -22.02 -10.13
N ALA A 168 -11.96 -20.86 -10.67
CA ALA A 168 -11.04 -20.00 -11.38
C ALA A 168 -9.96 -19.42 -10.45
N LEU A 169 -10.33 -18.91 -9.28
CA LEU A 169 -9.36 -18.41 -8.30
C LEU A 169 -8.46 -19.53 -7.76
N LEU A 170 -9.03 -20.71 -7.49
CA LEU A 170 -8.27 -21.88 -7.03
C LEU A 170 -7.24 -22.35 -8.06
N ALA A 171 -7.57 -22.30 -9.35
CA ALA A 171 -6.59 -22.59 -10.39
C ALA A 171 -5.39 -21.63 -10.34
N GLY A 172 -5.63 -20.34 -10.07
CA GLY A 172 -4.55 -19.37 -9.85
C GLY A 172 -3.63 -19.77 -8.69
N GLU A 173 -4.20 -20.14 -7.55
CA GLU A 173 -3.45 -20.57 -6.36
C GLU A 173 -2.68 -21.88 -6.58
N LEU A 174 -3.31 -22.86 -7.22
CA LEU A 174 -2.68 -24.13 -7.61
C LEU A 174 -1.52 -23.92 -8.59
N GLY A 175 -1.60 -22.86 -9.39
CA GLY A 175 -0.54 -22.42 -10.26
C GLY A 175 0.79 -22.11 -9.56
N HIS A 176 0.75 -21.70 -8.29
CA HIS A 176 1.96 -21.46 -7.50
C HIS A 176 2.71 -22.76 -7.19
N LEU A 177 2.00 -23.88 -7.04
CA LEU A 177 2.61 -25.20 -6.85
C LEU A 177 3.40 -25.62 -8.10
N GLN A 178 2.81 -25.45 -9.30
CA GLN A 178 3.43 -25.87 -10.56
C GLN A 178 4.64 -25.02 -10.95
N ASN A 179 4.51 -23.69 -10.86
CA ASN A 179 5.55 -22.78 -11.33
C ASN A 179 6.66 -22.56 -10.29
N GLN A 180 6.48 -23.07 -9.06
CA GLN A 180 7.30 -22.75 -7.90
C GLN A 180 7.60 -21.25 -7.77
N ALA A 181 6.65 -20.43 -8.21
CA ALA A 181 6.82 -18.99 -8.29
C ALA A 181 6.56 -18.38 -6.91
N VAL A 182 7.59 -17.79 -6.32
CA VAL A 182 7.49 -17.03 -5.07
C VAL A 182 6.96 -17.90 -3.91
N VAL A 183 7.61 -19.03 -3.72
CA VAL A 183 7.20 -20.07 -2.76
C VAL A 183 7.51 -19.65 -1.32
N ILE A 184 8.49 -18.77 -1.14
CA ILE A 184 8.89 -18.28 0.18
C ILE A 184 7.95 -17.20 0.72
N LEU A 185 7.16 -16.53 -0.12
CA LEU A 185 6.39 -15.36 0.31
C LEU A 185 5.37 -15.65 1.42
N PRO A 186 4.56 -16.74 1.39
CA PRO A 186 3.65 -17.04 2.49
C PRO A 186 4.37 -17.19 3.84
N TRP A 187 5.56 -17.80 3.83
CA TRP A 187 6.41 -17.93 5.01
C TRP A 187 6.97 -16.59 5.47
N LEU A 188 7.51 -15.79 4.54
CA LEU A 188 8.03 -14.46 4.85
C LEU A 188 6.93 -13.50 5.33
N ASN A 189 5.69 -13.69 4.88
CA ASN A 189 4.53 -12.93 5.34
C ASN A 189 4.21 -13.18 6.82
N LEU A 190 4.78 -14.19 7.48
CA LEU A 190 4.68 -14.35 8.93
C LEU A 190 5.44 -13.26 9.69
N LEU A 191 6.53 -12.74 9.14
CA LEU A 191 7.39 -11.78 9.84
C LEU A 191 6.66 -10.45 10.15
N PRO A 192 5.99 -9.79 9.18
CA PRO A 192 5.23 -8.57 9.48
C PRO A 192 3.99 -8.83 10.37
N GLN A 193 3.52 -10.07 10.47
CA GLN A 193 2.36 -10.37 11.30
C GLN A 193 2.64 -10.31 12.79
N LEU A 194 3.88 -10.54 13.23
CA LEU A 194 4.29 -10.37 14.63
C LEU A 194 4.05 -8.93 15.13
N PRO A 195 4.63 -7.88 14.50
CA PRO A 195 4.34 -6.51 14.91
C PRO A 195 2.87 -6.12 14.70
N LEU A 196 2.17 -6.65 13.69
CA LEU A 196 0.73 -6.40 13.53
C LEU A 196 -0.10 -6.99 14.69
N GLY A 197 0.25 -8.19 15.16
CA GLY A 197 -0.37 -8.84 16.31
C GLY A 197 -0.11 -8.10 17.62
N ILE A 198 1.13 -7.63 17.83
CA ILE A 198 1.49 -6.76 18.97
C ILE A 198 0.66 -5.47 18.92
N TYR A 199 0.55 -4.85 17.75
CA TYR A 199 -0.29 -3.67 17.55
C TYR A 199 -1.76 -3.95 17.88
N ALA A 200 -2.31 -5.10 17.47
CA ALA A 200 -3.69 -5.48 17.78
C ALA A 200 -3.91 -5.66 19.29
N LEU A 201 -2.96 -6.32 19.98
CA LEU A 201 -2.98 -6.50 21.44
C LEU A 201 -2.92 -5.16 22.16
N LEU A 202 -1.94 -4.32 21.83
CA LEU A 202 -1.77 -2.99 22.44
C LEU A 202 -2.97 -2.08 22.17
N SER A 203 -3.57 -2.17 20.99
CA SER A 203 -4.79 -1.41 20.67
C SER A 203 -5.96 -1.84 21.57
N ARG A 204 -6.13 -3.15 21.83
CA ARG A 204 -7.15 -3.66 22.76
C ARG A 204 -6.88 -3.21 24.19
N LEU A 205 -5.63 -3.34 24.66
CA LEU A 205 -5.22 -2.93 26.00
C LEU A 205 -5.48 -1.44 26.24
N GLY A 206 -5.05 -0.58 25.31
CA GLY A 206 -5.25 0.84 25.50
C GLY A 206 -6.69 1.30 25.26
N ASN A 207 -7.50 0.58 24.46
CA ASN A 207 -8.95 0.78 24.43
C ASN A 207 -9.57 0.47 25.80
N HIS A 208 -9.16 -0.63 26.44
CA HIS A 208 -9.60 -0.98 27.79
C HIS A 208 -9.19 0.10 28.82
N CYS A 209 -7.95 0.59 28.76
CA CYS A 209 -7.51 1.71 29.60
C CYS A 209 -8.35 2.96 29.36
N GLN A 210 -8.67 3.27 28.10
CA GLN A 210 -9.50 4.42 27.74
C GLN A 210 -10.93 4.30 28.29
N GLU A 211 -11.52 3.11 28.26
CA GLU A 211 -12.85 2.86 28.84
C GLU A 211 -12.86 3.03 30.35
N LYS A 212 -11.88 2.46 31.06
CA LYS A 212 -11.74 2.64 32.52
C LYS A 212 -11.60 4.11 32.90
N LEU A 213 -10.87 4.90 32.12
CA LEU A 213 -10.70 6.34 32.37
C LEU A 213 -11.97 7.19 32.23
N LYS A 214 -13.06 6.65 31.65
CA LYS A 214 -14.36 7.33 31.61
C LYS A 214 -15.14 7.19 32.93
N GLN A 215 -14.78 6.21 33.76
CA GLN A 215 -15.42 5.97 35.05
C GLN A 215 -14.79 6.86 36.13
N PRO A 216 -15.53 7.19 37.21
CA PRO A 216 -14.92 7.81 38.37
C PRO A 216 -13.87 6.86 38.96
N LEU A 217 -12.63 7.33 39.02
CA LEU A 217 -11.47 6.58 39.50
C LEU A 217 -10.66 7.46 40.44
N ASP A 218 -10.10 6.84 41.48
CA ASP A 218 -9.12 7.45 42.37
C ASP A 218 -7.88 7.91 41.60
N ILE A 219 -7.13 8.84 42.21
CA ILE A 219 -5.98 9.49 41.58
C ILE A 219 -4.93 8.45 41.14
N GLY A 220 -4.64 7.44 41.98
CA GLY A 220 -3.68 6.38 41.68
C GLY A 220 -4.07 5.53 40.46
N PHE A 221 -5.29 5.00 40.46
CA PHE A 221 -5.80 4.23 39.31
C PHE A 221 -5.92 5.08 38.05
N ARG A 222 -6.31 6.34 38.18
CA ARG A 222 -6.36 7.28 37.05
C ARG A 222 -4.97 7.50 36.43
N PHE A 223 -3.92 7.59 37.24
CA PHE A 223 -2.55 7.67 36.75
C PHE A 223 -2.11 6.38 36.06
N LEU A 224 -2.40 5.22 36.68
CA LEU A 224 -2.10 3.90 36.12
C LEU A 224 -2.73 3.70 34.72
N TYR A 225 -4.03 3.93 34.58
CA TYR A 225 -4.70 3.76 33.30
C TYR A 225 -4.29 4.83 32.27
N ARG A 226 -3.94 6.06 32.69
CA ARG A 226 -3.41 7.08 31.76
C ARG A 226 -2.04 6.70 31.21
N SER A 227 -1.14 6.22 32.07
CA SER A 227 0.18 5.75 31.63
C SER A 227 0.07 4.51 30.74
N GLY A 228 -0.77 3.54 31.10
CA GLY A 228 -1.08 2.39 30.25
C GLY A 228 -1.64 2.77 28.88
N LEU A 229 -2.52 3.77 28.81
CA LEU A 229 -3.05 4.30 27.54
C LEU A 229 -1.95 4.90 26.65
N VAL A 230 -1.05 5.71 27.22
CA VAL A 230 0.06 6.35 26.48
C VAL A 230 1.05 5.30 25.97
N LEU A 231 1.46 4.38 26.86
CA LEU A 231 2.37 3.29 26.52
C LEU A 231 1.78 2.39 25.43
N SER A 232 0.51 2.03 25.54
CA SER A 232 -0.17 1.16 24.57
C SER A 232 -0.16 1.74 23.17
N GLY A 233 -0.39 3.04 22.99
CA GLY A 233 -0.35 3.58 21.63
C GLY A 233 0.98 4.04 21.12
N LEU A 234 1.93 4.43 21.97
CA LEU A 234 3.31 4.61 21.50
C LEU A 234 3.91 3.27 21.10
N GLY A 235 3.69 2.22 21.89
CA GLY A 235 4.06 0.85 21.50
C GLY A 235 3.31 0.40 20.24
N GLY A 236 2.00 0.66 20.16
CA GLY A 236 1.18 0.35 18.99
C GLY A 236 1.62 1.11 17.73
N ALA A 237 2.06 2.36 17.87
CA ALA A 237 2.65 3.18 16.82
C ALA A 237 3.86 2.50 16.19
N ILE A 238 4.81 2.16 17.06
CA ILE A 238 6.08 1.54 16.70
C ILE A 238 5.80 0.20 16.04
N ALA A 239 4.94 -0.62 16.63
CA ALA A 239 4.56 -1.92 16.10
C ALA A 239 3.91 -1.80 14.71
N TYR A 240 2.92 -0.91 14.51
CA TYR A 240 2.31 -0.73 13.19
C TYR A 240 3.29 -0.16 12.15
N GLY A 241 4.20 0.73 12.57
CA GLY A 241 5.29 1.24 11.74
C GLY A 241 6.24 0.12 11.27
N LEU A 242 6.65 -0.76 12.20
CA LEU A 242 7.45 -1.94 11.89
C LEU A 242 6.72 -2.88 10.92
N PHE A 243 5.43 -3.12 11.11
CA PHE A 243 4.62 -3.88 10.17
C PHE A 243 4.70 -3.30 8.74
N LYS A 244 4.50 -1.99 8.58
CA LYS A 244 4.59 -1.34 7.26
C LYS A 244 6.00 -1.40 6.68
N LEU A 245 7.03 -1.21 7.50
CA LEU A 245 8.43 -1.25 7.10
C LEU A 245 8.83 -2.65 6.61
N TRP A 246 8.57 -3.68 7.42
CA TRP A 246 8.96 -5.08 7.12
C TRP A 246 8.17 -5.68 5.97
N ARG A 247 6.98 -5.15 5.70
CA ARG A 247 6.17 -5.51 4.54
C ARG A 247 6.77 -5.00 3.23
N TRP A 248 7.49 -3.87 3.23
CA TRP A 248 7.97 -3.21 2.03
C TRP A 248 8.83 -4.10 1.10
N PRO A 249 9.86 -4.83 1.58
CA PRO A 249 10.67 -5.71 0.73
C PRO A 249 9.88 -6.89 0.14
N LEU A 250 8.71 -7.22 0.70
CA LEU A 250 7.83 -8.29 0.24
C LEU A 250 6.88 -7.86 -0.89
N LEU A 251 6.62 -6.55 -1.03
CA LEU A 251 5.62 -6.03 -1.99
C LEU A 251 5.95 -6.44 -3.43
N TRP A 252 7.22 -6.43 -3.83
CA TRP A 252 7.59 -6.84 -5.17
C TRP A 252 7.36 -8.35 -5.39
N LEU A 253 7.69 -9.19 -4.41
CA LEU A 253 7.39 -10.63 -4.47
C LEU A 253 5.89 -10.89 -4.57
N ALA A 254 5.06 -10.16 -3.82
CA ALA A 254 3.60 -10.25 -3.89
C ALA A 254 3.08 -9.91 -5.30
N ARG A 255 3.58 -8.82 -5.91
CA ARG A 255 3.24 -8.47 -7.30
C ARG A 255 3.68 -9.53 -8.31
N GLY A 256 4.85 -10.13 -8.09
CA GLY A 256 5.37 -11.23 -8.91
C GLY A 256 4.52 -12.50 -8.79
N ARG A 257 4.13 -12.85 -7.57
CA ARG A 257 3.23 -13.97 -7.26
C ARG A 257 1.90 -13.80 -7.96
N SER A 258 1.22 -12.67 -7.77
CA SER A 258 -0.09 -12.41 -8.41
C SER A 258 -0.05 -12.57 -9.94
N ARG A 259 0.98 -12.02 -10.62
CA ARG A 259 1.15 -12.19 -12.08
C ARG A 259 1.40 -13.64 -12.50
N ALA A 260 2.15 -14.38 -11.69
CA ALA A 260 2.40 -15.79 -11.93
C ALA A 260 1.12 -16.63 -11.73
N GLY A 261 0.31 -16.27 -10.74
CA GLY A 261 -1.01 -16.86 -10.48
C GLY A 261 -1.97 -16.63 -11.64
N ASP A 262 -2.06 -15.40 -12.14
CA ASP A 262 -2.90 -15.05 -13.31
C ASP A 262 -2.56 -15.94 -14.52
N ARG A 263 -1.27 -16.02 -14.86
CA ARG A 263 -0.81 -16.84 -16.00
C ARG A 263 -1.11 -18.32 -15.79
N ALA A 264 -0.91 -18.81 -14.58
CA ALA A 264 -1.09 -20.22 -14.27
C ALA A 264 -2.57 -20.62 -14.25
N GLY A 265 -3.44 -19.80 -13.63
CA GLY A 265 -4.89 -20.00 -13.63
C GLY A 265 -5.45 -20.08 -15.04
N VAL A 266 -5.01 -19.19 -15.94
CA VAL A 266 -5.38 -19.24 -17.37
C VAL A 266 -4.90 -20.52 -18.05
N ASN A 267 -3.65 -20.94 -17.82
CA ASN A 267 -3.13 -22.17 -18.41
C ASN A 267 -3.85 -23.43 -17.91
N LEU A 268 -4.39 -23.40 -16.69
CA LEU A 268 -5.10 -24.52 -16.08
C LEU A 268 -6.56 -24.61 -16.53
N LEU A 269 -7.26 -23.48 -16.53
CA LEU A 269 -8.68 -23.41 -16.92
C LEU A 269 -8.88 -23.39 -18.43
N GLN A 270 -7.86 -22.94 -19.19
CA GLN A 270 -7.97 -22.62 -20.61
C GLN A 270 -9.05 -21.56 -20.93
N ASP A 271 -9.50 -20.81 -19.92
CA ASP A 271 -10.47 -19.72 -20.06
C ASP A 271 -9.99 -18.45 -19.34
N PRO A 272 -9.42 -17.47 -20.07
CA PRO A 272 -9.03 -16.18 -19.53
C PRO A 272 -10.20 -15.29 -19.07
N ASN A 273 -11.39 -15.46 -19.65
CA ASN A 273 -12.56 -14.68 -19.29
C ASN A 273 -13.13 -15.14 -17.95
N ALA A 274 -13.18 -16.45 -17.69
CA ALA A 274 -13.55 -17.00 -16.38
C ALA A 274 -12.68 -16.41 -15.25
N TYR A 275 -11.36 -16.34 -15.45
CA TYR A 275 -10.46 -15.76 -14.46
C TYR A 275 -10.66 -14.24 -14.28
N SER A 276 -10.96 -13.51 -15.36
CA SER A 276 -11.29 -12.07 -15.30
C SER A 276 -12.57 -11.81 -14.49
N ARG A 277 -13.63 -12.59 -14.72
CA ARG A 277 -14.88 -12.55 -13.95
C ARG A 277 -14.62 -12.84 -12.48
N ALA A 278 -13.82 -13.86 -12.20
CA ALA A 278 -13.50 -14.27 -10.84
C ALA A 278 -12.73 -13.20 -10.06
N LEU A 279 -11.75 -12.51 -10.66
CA LEU A 279 -11.05 -11.39 -10.01
C LEU A 279 -11.97 -10.20 -9.71
N LEU A 280 -12.86 -9.86 -10.64
CA LEU A 280 -13.84 -8.77 -10.44
C LEU A 280 -14.83 -9.12 -9.33
N ALA A 281 -15.37 -10.35 -9.34
CA ALA A 281 -16.27 -10.83 -8.30
C ALA A 281 -15.58 -10.89 -6.93
N TYR A 282 -14.32 -11.34 -6.89
CA TYR A 282 -13.52 -11.36 -5.67
C TYR A 282 -13.26 -9.95 -5.12
N GLY A 283 -12.95 -8.98 -5.97
CA GLY A 283 -12.81 -7.58 -5.58
C GLY A 283 -14.10 -7.00 -4.99
N GLN A 284 -15.24 -7.29 -5.61
CA GLN A 284 -16.54 -6.88 -5.07
C GLN A 284 -16.82 -7.54 -3.71
N ALA A 285 -16.59 -8.85 -3.59
CA ALA A 285 -16.77 -9.57 -2.33
C ALA A 285 -15.88 -9.01 -1.21
N LEU A 286 -14.63 -8.64 -1.51
CA LEU A 286 -13.72 -7.98 -0.55
C LEU A 286 -14.26 -6.62 -0.09
N SER A 287 -14.73 -5.80 -1.03
CA SER A 287 -15.33 -4.50 -0.76
C SER A 287 -16.57 -4.64 0.13
N ASP A 288 -17.47 -5.57 -0.21
CA ASP A 288 -18.71 -5.82 0.53
C ASP A 288 -18.41 -6.36 1.94
N ALA A 289 -17.39 -7.20 2.10
CA ALA A 289 -16.96 -7.71 3.40
C ALA A 289 -16.43 -6.60 4.32
N VAL A 290 -15.69 -5.63 3.76
CA VAL A 290 -15.21 -4.46 4.54
C VAL A 290 -16.37 -3.50 4.86
N ALA A 291 -17.30 -3.30 3.93
CA ALA A 291 -18.50 -2.50 4.19
C ALA A 291 -19.37 -3.13 5.30
N THR A 292 -19.54 -4.45 5.27
CA THR A 292 -20.29 -5.20 6.29
C THR A 292 -19.58 -5.18 7.65
N ALA A 293 -18.25 -5.29 7.66
CA ALA A 293 -17.47 -5.24 8.89
C ALA A 293 -17.36 -3.83 9.49
N GLU A 294 -17.72 -2.78 8.75
CA GLU A 294 -17.58 -1.37 9.13
C GLU A 294 -16.15 -0.96 9.56
N GLN A 295 -15.15 -1.73 9.15
CA GLN A 295 -13.72 -1.47 9.37
C GLN A 295 -12.90 -2.40 8.48
N THR A 296 -11.63 -2.07 8.25
CA THR A 296 -10.68 -2.99 7.62
C THR A 296 -10.27 -4.06 8.64
N PRO A 297 -10.68 -5.34 8.46
CA PRO A 297 -10.35 -6.40 9.40
C PRO A 297 -8.83 -6.64 9.43
N ILE A 298 -8.27 -6.86 10.63
CA ILE A 298 -6.84 -7.11 10.82
C ILE A 298 -6.38 -8.34 10.02
N LEU A 299 -7.23 -9.37 9.94
CA LEU A 299 -6.96 -10.59 9.19
C LEU A 299 -6.74 -10.31 7.70
N LEU A 300 -7.53 -9.41 7.12
CA LEU A 300 -7.42 -9.05 5.72
C LEU A 300 -6.12 -8.28 5.43
N GLU A 301 -5.72 -7.38 6.34
CA GLU A 301 -4.45 -6.65 6.26
C GLU A 301 -3.23 -7.57 6.48
N ALA A 302 -3.36 -8.57 7.34
CA ALA A 302 -2.33 -9.57 7.62
C ALA A 302 -2.05 -10.49 6.41
N LEU A 303 -3.09 -10.95 5.73
CA LEU A 303 -2.97 -11.87 4.60
C LEU A 303 -2.87 -11.17 3.24
N GLU A 304 -2.99 -9.85 3.17
CA GLU A 304 -3.06 -9.11 1.92
C GLU A 304 -1.92 -9.39 0.93
N LEU A 305 -0.71 -9.76 1.38
CA LEU A 305 0.40 -10.09 0.47
C LEU A 305 0.24 -11.42 -0.28
N VAL A 306 -0.62 -12.31 0.22
CA VAL A 306 -0.79 -13.67 -0.30
C VAL A 306 -2.18 -13.92 -0.89
N LEU A 307 -3.12 -12.99 -0.73
CA LEU A 307 -4.44 -13.05 -1.36
C LEU A 307 -4.35 -12.90 -2.89
N PRO A 308 -5.37 -13.31 -3.65
CA PRO A 308 -5.41 -13.12 -5.11
C PRO A 308 -5.50 -11.66 -5.54
N LEU A 309 -6.04 -10.77 -4.70
CA LEU A 309 -6.25 -9.35 -4.96
C LEU A 309 -6.08 -8.54 -3.67
N GLY A 310 -5.48 -7.35 -3.78
CA GLY A 310 -5.29 -6.43 -2.66
C GLY A 310 -6.55 -5.60 -2.38
N LEU A 311 -6.83 -5.36 -1.10
CA LEU A 311 -7.96 -4.53 -0.66
C LEU A 311 -7.98 -3.13 -1.31
N PRO A 312 -6.86 -2.39 -1.43
CA PRO A 312 -6.92 -1.03 -1.99
C PRO A 312 -7.38 -0.99 -3.46
N ASP A 313 -7.03 -2.02 -4.24
CA ASP A 313 -7.46 -2.16 -5.63
C ASP A 313 -8.93 -2.61 -5.69
N ALA A 314 -9.36 -3.49 -4.78
CA ALA A 314 -10.76 -3.89 -4.64
C ALA A 314 -11.68 -2.71 -4.31
N LEU A 315 -11.33 -1.88 -3.31
CA LEU A 315 -12.10 -0.68 -2.95
C LEU A 315 -12.16 0.32 -4.11
N THR A 316 -11.05 0.52 -4.81
CA THR A 316 -11.00 1.40 -5.99
C THR A 316 -11.90 0.87 -7.12
N ALA A 317 -11.89 -0.44 -7.36
CA ALA A 317 -12.69 -1.08 -8.40
C ALA A 317 -14.20 -1.01 -8.10
N SER A 318 -14.59 -1.14 -6.84
CA SER A 318 -15.97 -1.05 -6.39
C SER A 318 -16.51 0.38 -6.35
N PHE A 319 -15.64 1.39 -6.33
CA PHE A 319 -16.06 2.78 -6.49
C PHE A 319 -16.54 3.04 -7.94
N ALA A 320 -17.84 3.28 -8.11
CA ALA A 320 -18.50 3.36 -9.42
C ALA A 320 -19.43 4.57 -9.52
N PRO A 321 -18.95 5.71 -10.05
CA PRO A 321 -19.80 6.83 -10.42
C PRO A 321 -20.81 6.43 -11.51
N ALA A 322 -22.05 6.95 -11.43
CA ALA A 322 -23.20 6.49 -12.20
C ALA A 322 -23.08 6.58 -13.75
N ALA A 323 -22.08 7.29 -14.28
CA ALA A 323 -21.86 7.47 -15.72
C ALA A 323 -20.62 6.75 -16.29
N LEU A 324 -19.89 5.98 -15.49
CA LEU A 324 -18.72 5.23 -15.96
C LEU A 324 -19.08 3.80 -16.40
N THR A 325 -18.66 3.43 -17.61
CA THR A 325 -18.70 2.02 -18.05
C THR A 325 -17.70 1.16 -17.26
N ARG A 326 -17.88 -0.17 -17.31
CA ARG A 326 -17.02 -1.12 -16.60
C ARG A 326 -15.55 -0.97 -17.00
N GLU A 327 -15.26 -0.81 -18.29
CA GLU A 327 -13.92 -0.69 -18.84
C GLU A 327 -13.28 0.65 -18.50
N GLN A 328 -14.03 1.75 -18.59
CA GLN A 328 -13.51 3.10 -18.31
C GLN A 328 -12.98 3.24 -16.88
N ARG A 329 -13.49 2.47 -15.91
CA ARG A 329 -12.98 2.44 -14.53
C ARG A 329 -11.52 1.98 -14.43
N PHE A 330 -11.05 1.19 -15.40
CA PHE A 330 -9.74 0.54 -15.38
C PHE A 330 -8.79 1.08 -16.46
N VAL A 331 -9.18 2.16 -17.15
CA VAL A 331 -8.32 2.77 -18.19
C VAL A 331 -7.05 3.33 -17.58
N TRP A 332 -7.15 4.07 -16.48
CA TRP A 332 -5.97 4.58 -15.77
C TRP A 332 -5.01 3.44 -15.38
N ASP A 333 -5.56 2.34 -14.83
CA ASP A 333 -4.79 1.17 -14.38
C ASP A 333 -4.01 0.47 -15.48
N SER A 334 -4.56 0.43 -16.69
CA SER A 334 -3.97 -0.32 -17.81
C SER A 334 -3.03 0.54 -18.67
N THR A 335 -3.28 1.85 -18.75
CA THR A 335 -2.63 2.73 -19.73
C THR A 335 -1.76 3.83 -19.11
N SER A 336 -1.97 4.23 -17.85
CA SER A 336 -1.19 5.31 -17.24
C SER A 336 0.30 4.98 -17.20
N PRO A 337 1.21 5.87 -17.66
CA PRO A 337 2.65 5.64 -17.57
C PRO A 337 3.16 5.65 -16.13
N TYR A 338 2.41 6.27 -15.21
CA TYR A 338 2.80 6.45 -13.81
C TYR A 338 2.36 5.33 -12.88
N ARG A 339 1.53 4.39 -13.38
CA ARG A 339 0.88 3.35 -12.57
C ARG A 339 1.84 2.51 -11.72
N HIS A 340 3.01 2.15 -12.25
CA HIS A 340 3.97 1.30 -11.54
C HIS A 340 4.69 2.06 -10.43
N TRP A 341 5.03 3.34 -10.68
CA TRP A 341 5.66 4.19 -9.67
C TRP A 341 4.68 4.58 -8.56
N LEU A 342 3.45 4.96 -8.93
CA LEU A 342 2.40 5.28 -7.96
C LEU A 342 1.92 4.05 -7.18
N GLY A 343 2.10 2.85 -7.74
CA GLY A 343 1.76 1.56 -7.13
C GLY A 343 2.89 0.89 -6.35
N LEU A 344 4.02 1.56 -6.12
CA LEU A 344 5.16 0.95 -5.40
C LEU A 344 4.79 0.41 -4.02
N ASN A 345 3.86 1.09 -3.33
CA ASN A 345 3.37 0.71 -2.01
C ASN A 345 2.20 -0.30 -2.05
N ASN A 346 1.71 -0.68 -3.22
CA ASN A 346 0.64 -1.67 -3.36
C ASN A 346 1.21 -3.10 -3.37
N SER A 347 0.53 -4.02 -2.70
CA SER A 347 0.84 -5.45 -2.68
C SER A 347 0.68 -6.09 -4.06
N HIS A 348 -0.26 -5.58 -4.85
CA HIS A 348 -0.68 -6.14 -6.11
C HIS A 348 -0.41 -5.21 -7.29
N PRO A 349 -0.26 -5.74 -8.51
CA PRO A 349 -0.36 -4.93 -9.71
C PRO A 349 -1.78 -4.35 -9.82
N PRO A 350 -1.95 -3.15 -10.39
CA PRO A 350 -3.27 -2.56 -10.61
C PRO A 350 -4.23 -3.54 -11.30
N LEU A 351 -5.49 -3.57 -10.88
CA LEU A 351 -6.46 -4.54 -11.38
C LEU A 351 -6.66 -4.41 -12.90
N GLY A 352 -6.73 -3.20 -13.44
CA GLY A 352 -6.80 -3.01 -14.90
C GLY A 352 -5.58 -3.53 -15.67
N ASP A 353 -4.36 -3.49 -15.10
CA ASP A 353 -3.14 -4.06 -15.69
C ASP A 353 -3.19 -5.61 -15.70
N ARG A 354 -3.96 -6.23 -14.79
CA ARG A 354 -4.21 -7.67 -14.78
C ARG A 354 -5.30 -8.03 -15.79
N LEU A 355 -6.43 -7.32 -15.77
CA LEU A 355 -7.55 -7.55 -16.71
C LEU A 355 -7.12 -7.33 -18.18
N ALA A 356 -6.33 -6.31 -18.47
CA ALA A 356 -5.79 -6.09 -19.82
C ALA A 356 -4.88 -7.24 -20.29
N ARG A 357 -4.12 -7.88 -19.38
CA ARG A 357 -3.32 -9.08 -19.70
C ARG A 357 -4.20 -10.29 -19.98
N LEU A 358 -5.25 -10.50 -19.19
CA LEU A 358 -6.20 -11.58 -19.43
C LEU A 358 -6.95 -11.39 -20.75
N ALA A 359 -7.31 -10.14 -21.08
CA ALA A 359 -7.89 -9.80 -22.38
C ALA A 359 -6.95 -10.13 -23.55
N GLN A 360 -5.64 -9.88 -23.40
CA GLN A 360 -4.64 -10.32 -24.39
C GLN A 360 -4.54 -11.85 -24.50
N TYR A 361 -4.68 -12.59 -23.40
CA TYR A 361 -4.73 -14.04 -23.45
C TYR A 361 -5.97 -14.54 -24.17
N ALA A 362 -7.15 -13.95 -23.91
CA ALA A 362 -8.39 -14.29 -24.63
C ALA A 362 -8.23 -14.09 -26.14
N GLN A 363 -7.71 -12.93 -26.55
CA GLN A 363 -7.43 -12.63 -27.96
C GLN A 363 -6.49 -13.65 -28.61
N ARG A 364 -5.42 -14.06 -27.91
CA ARG A 364 -4.47 -15.09 -28.40
C ARG A 364 -5.11 -16.47 -28.49
N SER A 365 -6.04 -16.78 -27.59
CA SER A 365 -6.84 -18.01 -27.61
C SER A 365 -8.06 -17.93 -28.54
N GLN A 366 -8.16 -16.89 -29.38
CA GLN A 366 -9.27 -16.66 -30.31
C GLN A 366 -10.65 -16.53 -29.65
N THR A 367 -10.71 -16.26 -28.35
CA THR A 367 -11.96 -15.96 -27.64
C THR A 367 -12.12 -14.44 -27.48
N PRO A 368 -13.33 -13.89 -27.70
CA PRO A 368 -13.55 -12.47 -27.51
C PRO A 368 -13.37 -12.10 -26.03
N PRO A 369 -12.56 -11.08 -25.69
CA PRO A 369 -12.39 -10.67 -24.30
C PRO A 369 -13.68 -10.04 -23.78
N GLU A 370 -14.16 -10.49 -22.61
CA GLU A 370 -15.34 -9.90 -21.95
C GLU A 370 -15.06 -8.47 -21.47
N VAL A 371 -13.86 -8.23 -20.96
CA VAL A 371 -13.40 -6.90 -20.54
C VAL A 371 -12.44 -6.36 -21.60
N LYS A 372 -12.93 -5.42 -22.43
CA LYS A 372 -12.20 -4.89 -23.59
C LYS A 372 -11.20 -3.80 -23.19
N LEU A 373 -10.16 -4.19 -22.45
CA LEU A 373 -9.04 -3.32 -22.10
C LEU A 373 -7.84 -3.62 -22.98
N THR A 374 -7.16 -2.56 -23.44
CA THR A 374 -5.96 -2.68 -24.27
C THR A 374 -4.80 -1.99 -23.57
N PHE A 375 -3.62 -2.62 -23.61
CA PHE A 375 -2.39 -1.89 -23.31
C PHE A 375 -2.12 -0.89 -24.41
N GLN A 376 -2.35 0.39 -24.14
CA GLN A 376 -1.77 1.42 -24.99
C GLN A 376 -0.26 1.46 -24.75
N SER A 377 0.49 1.43 -25.85
CA SER A 377 1.95 1.50 -25.80
C SER A 377 2.35 2.84 -25.18
N THR A 378 3.08 2.81 -24.06
CA THR A 378 3.51 4.00 -23.31
C THR A 378 4.29 4.99 -24.18
N HIS A 379 4.87 4.53 -25.30
CA HIS A 379 5.52 5.40 -26.30
C HIS A 379 4.59 6.44 -26.93
N GLN A 380 3.29 6.14 -27.09
CA GLN A 380 2.32 7.10 -27.64
C GLN A 380 1.84 8.12 -26.60
N LEU A 381 1.88 7.75 -25.32
CA LEU A 381 1.50 8.60 -24.19
C LEU A 381 2.70 9.27 -23.51
N ASN A 382 3.91 9.11 -24.06
CA ASN A 382 5.13 9.65 -23.46
C ASN A 382 5.17 11.18 -23.69
N PRO A 383 5.00 12.00 -22.65
CA PRO A 383 4.85 13.46 -22.81
C PRO A 383 6.10 14.14 -23.39
N LEU A 384 7.25 13.46 -23.33
CA LEU A 384 8.54 13.96 -23.80
C LEU A 384 8.75 13.84 -25.33
N GLY A 385 7.90 13.12 -26.06
CA GLY A 385 8.05 12.91 -27.50
C GLY A 385 9.38 12.23 -27.89
N SER A 386 9.57 11.93 -29.18
CA SER A 386 10.85 11.44 -29.68
C SER A 386 11.79 12.62 -29.98
N TRP A 387 13.02 12.60 -29.43
CA TRP A 387 14.06 13.59 -29.72
C TRP A 387 14.34 13.74 -31.23
N SER A 388 14.09 12.70 -32.03
CA SER A 388 14.23 12.74 -33.49
C SER A 388 13.21 13.64 -34.19
N ALA A 389 12.05 13.89 -33.59
CA ALA A 389 11.03 14.79 -34.14
C ALA A 389 11.38 16.28 -33.96
N PHE A 390 12.30 16.58 -33.04
CA PHE A 390 12.71 17.96 -32.72
C PHE A 390 13.76 18.51 -33.70
N LYS A 391 14.54 17.62 -34.34
CA LYS A 391 15.71 17.99 -35.15
C LYS A 391 15.39 18.70 -36.48
N HIS A 392 14.14 18.65 -36.95
CA HIS A 392 13.74 19.16 -38.28
C HIS A 392 12.58 20.18 -38.29
N ARG A 393 12.14 20.72 -37.14
CA ARG A 393 10.98 21.64 -37.09
C ARG A 393 11.39 23.12 -37.01
N ARG A 394 10.66 23.99 -37.74
CA ARG A 394 10.74 25.46 -37.63
C ARG A 394 10.52 25.91 -36.17
N TRP A 395 11.22 26.98 -35.74
CA TRP A 395 11.25 27.49 -34.36
C TRP A 395 9.87 27.68 -33.71
N GLU A 396 8.85 28.13 -34.45
CA GLU A 396 7.49 28.30 -33.93
C GLU A 396 6.80 26.96 -33.62
N ALA A 397 6.95 25.97 -34.49
CA ALA A 397 6.45 24.61 -34.26
C ALA A 397 7.22 23.91 -33.12
N ALA A 398 8.52 24.19 -32.99
CA ALA A 398 9.33 23.74 -31.86
C ALA A 398 8.84 24.37 -30.55
N ARG A 399 8.58 25.68 -30.51
CA ARG A 399 8.06 26.39 -29.34
C ARG A 399 6.68 25.90 -28.91
N GLN A 400 5.76 25.69 -29.86
CA GLN A 400 4.44 25.11 -29.56
C GLN A 400 4.55 23.68 -29.01
N SER A 401 5.44 22.86 -29.59
CA SER A 401 5.69 21.51 -29.09
C SER A 401 6.32 21.50 -27.69
N LEU A 402 7.26 22.41 -27.42
CA LEU A 402 7.85 22.59 -26.10
C LEU A 402 6.80 23.01 -25.09
N ASN A 403 5.96 24.00 -25.41
CA ASN A 403 4.90 24.45 -24.52
C ASN A 403 3.89 23.33 -24.21
N ALA A 404 3.53 22.52 -25.21
CA ALA A 404 2.68 21.36 -25.01
C ALA A 404 3.34 20.30 -24.12
N SER A 405 4.61 19.98 -24.37
CA SER A 405 5.39 19.05 -23.52
C SER A 405 5.54 19.58 -22.10
N PHE A 406 5.85 20.86 -21.91
CA PHE A 406 5.90 21.51 -20.60
C PHE A 406 4.55 21.50 -19.90
N ALA A 407 3.45 21.73 -20.61
CA ALA A 407 2.11 21.65 -20.02
C ALA A 407 1.80 20.23 -19.49
N THR A 408 2.20 19.19 -20.23
CA THR A 408 2.06 17.80 -19.78
C THR A 408 3.03 17.40 -18.66
N LEU A 409 4.24 17.97 -18.62
CA LEU A 409 5.24 17.69 -17.58
C LEU A 409 5.04 18.50 -16.30
N LYS A 410 4.41 19.67 -16.38
CA LYS A 410 4.14 20.56 -15.25
C LYS A 410 3.55 19.83 -14.03
N PRO A 411 2.47 19.01 -14.14
CA PRO A 411 1.92 18.32 -12.98
C PRO A 411 2.88 17.28 -12.39
N LEU A 412 3.68 16.61 -13.23
CA LEU A 412 4.72 15.67 -12.79
C LEU A 412 5.84 16.39 -12.03
N LEU A 413 6.33 17.50 -12.59
CA LEU A 413 7.36 18.34 -11.96
C LEU A 413 6.88 18.88 -10.61
N LEU A 414 5.67 19.44 -10.55
CA LEU A 414 5.08 19.97 -9.32
C LEU A 414 4.86 18.88 -8.25
N GLN A 415 4.53 17.65 -8.66
CA GLN A 415 4.42 16.53 -7.73
C GLN A 415 5.79 16.12 -7.15
N GLY A 416 6.84 16.13 -7.98
CA GLY A 416 8.22 15.81 -7.58
C GLY A 416 9.02 16.98 -7.02
N PHE A 417 8.43 18.16 -6.90
CA PHE A 417 9.14 19.43 -6.66
C PHE A 417 10.02 19.46 -5.40
N PRO A 418 9.71 18.79 -4.27
CA PRO A 418 10.64 18.70 -3.15
C PRO A 418 11.99 18.04 -3.52
N PHE A 419 12.00 17.05 -4.41
CA PHE A 419 13.22 16.37 -4.87
C PHE A 419 13.98 17.23 -5.88
N TYR A 420 13.28 17.84 -6.83
CA TYR A 420 13.89 18.78 -7.78
C TYR A 420 14.41 20.04 -7.07
N GLY A 421 13.72 20.48 -6.02
CA GLY A 421 14.12 21.56 -5.14
C GLY A 421 15.47 21.28 -4.48
N ALA A 422 15.70 20.06 -3.99
CA ALA A 422 17.01 19.63 -3.48
C ALA A 422 18.11 19.80 -4.55
N GLY A 423 17.84 19.37 -5.79
CA GLY A 423 18.77 19.52 -6.91
C GLY A 423 19.03 20.98 -7.31
N LEU A 424 17.98 21.81 -7.35
CA LEU A 424 18.10 23.26 -7.59
C LEU A 424 18.88 23.96 -6.46
N GLY A 425 18.67 23.54 -5.21
CA GLY A 425 19.45 23.99 -4.07
C GLY A 425 20.93 23.65 -4.22
N LEU A 426 21.25 22.42 -4.62
CA LEU A 426 22.62 22.01 -4.88
C LEU A 426 23.27 22.83 -6.03
N LEU A 427 22.53 23.07 -7.12
CA LEU A 427 22.98 23.91 -8.23
C LEU A 427 23.23 25.36 -7.79
N LEU A 428 22.35 25.92 -6.94
CA LEU A 428 22.56 27.23 -6.34
C LEU A 428 23.84 27.25 -5.50
N GLY A 429 24.08 26.20 -4.70
CA GLY A 429 25.30 26.05 -3.92
C GLY A 429 26.56 26.03 -4.79
N PHE A 430 26.56 25.28 -5.89
CA PHE A 430 27.66 25.29 -6.86
C PHE A 430 27.84 26.66 -7.52
N GLY A 431 26.75 27.39 -7.79
CA GLY A 431 26.79 28.76 -8.30
C GLY A 431 27.45 29.73 -7.30
N LEU A 432 27.13 29.60 -6.01
CA LEU A 432 27.78 30.37 -4.94
C LEU A 432 29.26 30.04 -4.82
N TRP A 433 29.63 28.76 -4.87
CA TRP A 433 31.04 28.34 -4.94
C TRP A 433 31.78 28.94 -6.15
N ALA A 434 31.18 28.90 -7.34
CA ALA A 434 31.79 29.49 -8.53
C ALA A 434 31.96 31.02 -8.38
N LEU A 435 31.00 31.70 -7.76
CA LEU A 435 31.11 33.11 -7.42
C LEU A 435 32.24 33.38 -6.42
N GLY A 436 32.36 32.57 -5.37
CA GLY A 436 33.48 32.65 -4.42
C GLY A 436 34.82 32.40 -5.09
N GLY A 437 34.92 31.38 -5.94
CA GLY A 437 36.16 31.02 -6.64
C GLY A 437 36.57 32.09 -7.64
N THR A 438 35.63 32.67 -8.39
CA THR A 438 35.91 33.82 -9.26
C THR A 438 36.32 35.05 -8.44
N ALA A 439 35.65 35.32 -7.31
CA ALA A 439 36.04 36.41 -6.41
C ALA A 439 37.45 36.22 -5.83
N SER A 440 37.84 34.98 -5.52
CA SER A 440 39.19 34.59 -5.09
C SER A 440 40.22 34.89 -6.19
N LEU A 441 39.93 34.50 -7.43
CA LEU A 441 40.78 34.79 -8.60
C LEU A 441 40.98 36.30 -8.83
N PHE A 442 39.99 37.13 -8.50
CA PHE A 442 40.06 38.60 -8.61
C PHE A 442 40.50 39.32 -7.32
N GLY A 443 40.89 38.59 -6.26
CA GLY A 443 41.39 39.19 -5.01
C GLY A 443 40.34 39.87 -4.14
N ILE A 444 39.04 39.52 -4.29
CA ILE A 444 37.96 40.07 -3.49
C ILE A 444 37.84 39.29 -2.17
N TRP A 445 38.69 39.64 -1.20
CA TRP A 445 38.80 38.99 0.12
C TRP A 445 37.49 38.81 0.89
N ARG A 446 36.46 39.64 0.63
CA ARG A 446 35.14 39.54 1.30
C ARG A 446 34.30 38.33 0.87
N LEU A 447 34.58 37.75 -0.30
CA LEU A 447 33.81 36.64 -0.87
C LEU A 447 34.64 35.35 -0.99
N ASP A 448 35.91 35.40 -0.61
CA ASP A 448 36.84 34.27 -0.70
C ASP A 448 36.38 33.09 0.19
N TRP A 449 35.81 33.38 1.36
CA TRP A 449 35.28 32.38 2.30
C TRP A 449 34.15 31.51 1.71
N VAL A 450 33.48 31.98 0.65
CA VAL A 450 32.39 31.24 -0.03
C VAL A 450 32.95 30.07 -0.84
N TYR A 451 34.20 30.16 -1.28
CA TYR A 451 34.85 29.11 -2.05
C TYR A 451 35.38 28.00 -1.14
N GLY A 452 35.02 26.74 -1.43
CA GLY A 452 35.51 25.57 -0.69
C GLY A 452 34.75 25.21 0.58
N ASP A 453 33.80 26.04 1.03
CA ASP A 453 32.98 25.73 2.19
C ASP A 453 31.84 24.75 1.84
N LEU A 454 31.98 23.49 2.29
CA LEU A 454 30.98 22.44 2.10
C LEU A 454 29.65 22.74 2.80
N ALA A 455 29.64 23.59 3.84
CA ALA A 455 28.42 23.99 4.52
C ALA A 455 27.47 24.72 3.57
N ILE A 456 27.99 25.46 2.58
CA ILE A 456 27.18 26.14 1.57
C ILE A 456 26.41 25.13 0.72
N LEU A 457 27.08 24.08 0.24
CA LEU A 457 26.42 23.01 -0.51
C LEU A 457 25.41 22.26 0.36
N GLN A 458 25.79 21.91 1.59
CA GLN A 458 24.93 21.17 2.51
C GLN A 458 23.70 21.97 2.97
N GLY A 459 23.83 23.28 3.15
CA GLY A 459 22.77 24.19 3.58
C GLY A 459 21.79 24.56 2.45
N CYS A 460 22.26 24.67 1.20
CA CYS A 460 21.37 24.98 0.07
C CYS A 460 20.43 23.82 -0.29
N ILE A 461 20.80 22.56 -0.05
CA ILE A 461 19.93 21.39 -0.28
C ILE A 461 18.61 21.47 0.51
N PRO A 462 18.60 21.56 1.86
CA PRO A 462 17.39 21.64 2.66
C PRO A 462 16.61 22.93 2.41
N ILE A 463 17.27 24.04 2.06
CA ILE A 463 16.58 25.26 1.60
C ILE A 463 15.77 24.97 0.33
N GLY A 464 16.40 24.33 -0.65
CA GLY A 464 15.75 23.92 -1.90
C GLY A 464 14.58 22.96 -1.66
N ILE A 465 14.70 22.01 -0.73
CA ILE A 465 13.61 21.13 -0.30
C ILE A 465 12.46 21.94 0.32
N GLY A 466 12.76 22.87 1.22
CA GLY A 466 11.79 23.71 1.90
C GLY A 466 10.98 24.58 0.93
N LEU A 467 11.65 25.29 0.02
CA LEU A 467 10.99 26.02 -1.07
C LEU A 467 10.16 25.07 -1.95
N GLY A 468 10.70 23.88 -2.24
CA GLY A 468 10.02 22.89 -3.04
C GLY A 468 8.71 22.37 -2.42
N LEU A 469 8.70 22.20 -1.09
CA LEU A 469 7.51 21.84 -0.33
C LEU A 469 6.44 22.94 -0.36
N ILE A 470 6.82 24.21 -0.25
CA ILE A 470 5.89 25.35 -0.34
C ILE A 470 5.19 25.36 -1.70
N VAL A 471 5.97 25.28 -2.79
CA VAL A 471 5.44 25.28 -4.16
C VAL A 471 4.48 24.11 -4.38
N ARG A 472 4.87 22.90 -3.96
CA ARG A 472 4.03 21.71 -4.09
C ARG A 472 2.74 21.83 -3.28
N THR A 473 2.81 22.34 -2.04
CA THR A 473 1.65 22.39 -1.12
C THR A 473 0.54 23.26 -1.69
N ASN A 474 0.89 24.43 -2.25
CA ASN A 474 -0.08 25.33 -2.87
C ASN A 474 -0.77 24.71 -4.08
N ALA A 475 -0.02 23.98 -4.91
CA ALA A 475 -0.58 23.28 -6.06
C ALA A 475 -1.40 22.03 -5.66
N PHE A 476 -0.99 21.37 -4.58
CA PHE A 476 -1.64 20.14 -4.11
C PHE A 476 -2.95 20.43 -3.39
N PHE A 477 -3.06 21.53 -2.64
CA PHE A 477 -4.30 21.93 -1.94
C PHE A 477 -4.84 23.26 -2.49
N PRO A 478 -5.42 23.26 -3.71
CA PRO A 478 -5.99 24.47 -4.29
C PRO A 478 -7.22 24.94 -3.50
N LYS A 479 -7.42 26.26 -3.42
CA LYS A 479 -8.61 26.87 -2.78
C LYS A 479 -9.89 26.32 -3.40
N ARG A 480 -10.80 25.82 -2.57
CA ARG A 480 -12.08 25.27 -3.01
C ARG A 480 -13.08 26.40 -3.25
N SER A 481 -13.66 26.45 -4.44
CA SER A 481 -14.98 27.07 -4.64
C SER A 481 -16.02 26.02 -4.26
N ARG A 482 -16.99 26.38 -3.41
CA ARG A 482 -18.01 25.45 -2.90
C ARG A 482 -18.71 24.76 -4.08
N ARG A 483 -18.43 23.48 -4.30
CA ARG A 483 -19.04 22.67 -5.37
C ARG A 483 -19.94 21.64 -4.71
N GLU A 484 -21.15 21.53 -5.24
CA GLU A 484 -22.18 20.58 -4.83
C GLU A 484 -21.74 19.13 -5.07
N THR A 485 -22.30 18.20 -4.29
CA THR A 485 -22.22 16.75 -4.50
C THR A 485 -22.60 16.42 -5.94
N SER A 486 -21.62 16.18 -6.81
CA SER A 486 -21.89 15.80 -8.20
C SER A 486 -21.76 14.28 -8.37
N PRO A 487 -22.78 13.59 -8.89
CA PRO A 487 -22.67 12.16 -9.22
C PRO A 487 -21.61 11.87 -10.29
N ALA A 488 -21.11 12.90 -11.00
CA ALA A 488 -20.04 12.81 -11.97
C ALA A 488 -18.62 12.92 -11.36
N ALA A 489 -18.50 13.14 -10.04
CA ALA A 489 -17.22 13.23 -9.36
C ALA A 489 -16.40 11.93 -9.53
N GLY A 490 -15.11 12.06 -9.82
CA GLY A 490 -14.21 10.93 -9.99
C GLY A 490 -14.21 10.32 -11.40
N ILE A 491 -15.17 10.66 -12.27
CA ILE A 491 -15.21 10.13 -13.66
C ILE A 491 -13.92 10.43 -14.39
N SER A 492 -13.50 11.70 -14.38
CA SER A 492 -12.29 12.09 -15.09
C SER A 492 -11.01 11.63 -14.39
N LEU A 493 -11.05 11.31 -13.10
CA LEU A 493 -9.93 10.70 -12.36
C LEU A 493 -9.70 9.22 -12.72
N LEU A 494 -10.75 8.47 -13.02
CA LEU A 494 -10.65 7.05 -13.35
C LEU A 494 -10.42 6.80 -14.85
N SER A 495 -10.95 7.68 -15.71
CA SER A 495 -10.91 7.52 -17.17
C SER A 495 -9.70 8.16 -17.85
N ASP A 496 -9.13 9.24 -17.31
CA ASP A 496 -7.97 9.92 -17.91
C ASP A 496 -6.64 9.33 -17.43
N PRO A 497 -5.85 8.69 -18.29
CA PRO A 497 -4.64 7.99 -17.89
C PRO A 497 -3.46 8.90 -17.50
N LEU A 498 -3.50 10.18 -17.85
CA LEU A 498 -2.42 11.12 -17.55
C LEU A 498 -2.63 11.86 -16.23
N LYS A 499 -3.78 11.67 -15.57
CA LYS A 499 -4.04 12.32 -14.28
C LYS A 499 -3.14 11.77 -13.19
N LEU A 500 -2.55 12.72 -12.47
CA LEU A 500 -1.70 12.53 -11.32
C LEU A 500 -2.44 12.94 -10.03
N PRO A 501 -1.98 12.51 -8.85
CA PRO A 501 -2.56 12.90 -7.56
C PRO A 501 -2.68 14.42 -7.34
N LEU A 502 -1.85 15.22 -8.02
CA LEU A 502 -1.90 16.68 -7.99
C LEU A 502 -3.19 17.23 -8.60
N ALA A 503 -3.74 16.57 -9.63
CA ALA A 503 -4.94 16.97 -10.36
C ALA A 503 -6.22 16.57 -9.60
N ALA A 504 -6.33 17.03 -8.34
CA ALA A 504 -7.45 16.72 -7.47
C ALA A 504 -8.76 17.36 -7.92
N GLU A 505 -9.87 16.65 -7.68
CA GLU A 505 -11.22 17.17 -7.83
C GLU A 505 -11.77 17.57 -6.45
N PRO A 506 -12.14 18.84 -6.23
CA PRO A 506 -12.80 19.23 -4.98
C PRO A 506 -14.23 18.68 -4.97
N VAL A 507 -14.54 17.89 -3.94
CA VAL A 507 -15.80 17.14 -3.85
C VAL A 507 -16.38 17.20 -2.45
N GLU A 508 -17.66 16.91 -2.37
CA GLU A 508 -18.40 16.66 -1.15
C GLU A 508 -19.11 15.32 -1.33
N PHE A 509 -18.95 14.43 -0.36
CA PHE A 509 -19.61 13.13 -0.35
C PHE A 509 -20.38 12.97 0.95
N ARG A 510 -21.60 12.45 0.83
CA ARG A 510 -22.41 12.04 1.96
C ARG A 510 -22.31 10.52 2.10
N GLY A 511 -22.25 10.05 3.34
CA GLY A 511 -22.30 8.64 3.64
C GLY A 511 -21.97 8.32 5.09
N ARG A 512 -21.90 7.04 5.39
CA ARG A 512 -21.58 6.56 6.74
C ARG A 512 -20.08 6.49 6.95
N LEU A 513 -19.58 7.12 8.02
CA LEU A 513 -18.16 7.06 8.38
C LEU A 513 -17.89 5.76 9.14
N VAL A 514 -17.01 4.92 8.60
CA VAL A 514 -16.64 3.64 9.21
C VAL A 514 -15.12 3.52 9.32
N GLY A 515 -14.63 2.58 10.12
CA GLY A 515 -13.21 2.46 10.43
C GLY A 515 -12.94 1.85 11.80
N ARG A 516 -11.67 1.52 12.06
CA ARG A 516 -11.27 0.95 13.34
C ARG A 516 -11.62 1.89 14.52
N PRO A 517 -12.06 1.37 15.67
CA PRO A 517 -12.36 2.19 16.83
C PRO A 517 -11.13 2.43 17.73
N GLY A 518 -11.15 3.54 18.47
CA GLY A 518 -10.20 3.83 19.55
C GLY A 518 -8.73 3.87 19.09
N LEU A 519 -7.86 3.18 19.82
CA LEU A 519 -6.42 3.11 19.56
C LEU A 519 -6.05 2.31 18.30
N ALA A 520 -6.91 1.40 17.87
CA ALA A 520 -6.74 0.69 16.60
C ALA A 520 -6.84 1.64 15.40
N ASN A 521 -7.15 2.93 15.61
CA ASN A 521 -7.16 3.96 14.57
C ASN A 521 -6.25 5.13 14.96
N TRP A 522 -5.27 4.90 15.85
CA TRP A 522 -4.44 5.96 16.42
C TRP A 522 -3.52 6.59 15.36
N LEU A 523 -2.79 5.78 14.60
CA LEU A 523 -1.78 6.24 13.63
C LEU A 523 -2.01 5.71 12.22
N GLY A 524 -2.41 4.44 12.09
CA GLY A 524 -2.90 3.86 10.86
C GLY A 524 -4.36 4.23 10.69
N GLN A 525 -4.62 5.36 10.04
CA GLN A 525 -5.99 5.78 9.80
C GLN A 525 -6.66 4.81 8.85
N ASP A 526 -7.49 3.95 9.42
CA ASP A 526 -8.47 3.17 8.71
C ASP A 526 -9.77 3.93 8.81
N LEU A 527 -9.96 4.88 7.89
CA LEU A 527 -11.18 5.65 7.75
C LEU A 527 -11.72 5.41 6.34
N LEU A 528 -12.97 4.96 6.28
CA LEU A 528 -13.69 4.70 5.05
C LEU A 528 -15.02 5.45 5.10
N LEU A 529 -15.44 5.98 3.96
CA LEU A 529 -16.78 6.53 3.77
C LEU A 529 -17.59 5.57 2.93
N LEU A 530 -18.64 4.99 3.49
CA LEU A 530 -19.61 4.20 2.73
C LEU A 530 -20.56 5.17 2.04
N SER A 531 -20.27 5.49 0.78
CA SER A 531 -21.07 6.40 -0.05
C SER A 531 -21.96 5.60 -1.01
N GLU A 532 -22.92 6.28 -1.64
CA GLU A 532 -23.75 5.68 -2.70
C GLU A 532 -22.92 5.16 -3.90
N GLN A 533 -21.77 5.79 -4.17
CA GLN A 533 -20.86 5.37 -5.23
C GLN A 533 -19.95 4.20 -4.84
N GLY A 534 -20.05 3.72 -3.59
CA GLY A 534 -19.19 2.67 -3.03
C GLY A 534 -18.29 3.17 -1.89
N PRO A 535 -17.51 2.26 -1.27
CA PRO A 535 -16.63 2.60 -0.18
C PRO A 535 -15.43 3.41 -0.68
N LEU A 536 -15.17 4.55 -0.03
CA LEU A 536 -14.09 5.45 -0.37
C LEU A 536 -13.12 5.59 0.80
N ARG A 537 -11.82 5.36 0.54
CA ARG A 537 -10.79 5.54 1.56
C ARG A 537 -10.58 7.02 1.86
N LEU A 538 -10.60 7.35 3.14
CA LEU A 538 -10.36 8.70 3.63
C LEU A 538 -8.93 8.82 4.14
N HIS A 539 -8.28 9.92 3.76
CA HIS A 539 -7.01 10.32 4.30
C HIS A 539 -7.21 11.59 5.12
N TRP A 540 -7.23 11.43 6.43
CA TRP A 540 -7.28 12.50 7.38
C TRP A 540 -5.88 12.69 8.01
N CYS A 541 -5.59 13.84 8.58
CA CYS A 541 -4.38 14.03 9.38
C CYS A 541 -4.55 15.26 10.24
N SER A 542 -3.95 15.19 11.43
CA SER A 542 -3.95 16.32 12.34
C SER A 542 -3.22 17.54 11.72
N PRO A 543 -3.47 18.76 12.22
CA PRO A 543 -2.74 19.94 11.76
C PRO A 543 -1.22 19.85 11.91
N LEU A 544 -0.73 19.19 12.96
CA LEU A 544 0.70 18.89 13.16
C LEU A 544 1.12 17.58 12.48
N GLY A 545 0.39 17.16 11.46
CA GLY A 545 0.70 15.97 10.67
C GLY A 545 0.70 14.67 11.47
N PRO A 546 1.59 13.72 11.12
CA PRO A 546 1.75 12.47 11.87
C PRO A 546 2.17 12.69 13.33
N ALA A 547 2.94 13.75 13.62
CA ALA A 547 3.39 14.05 14.97
C ALA A 547 2.22 14.43 15.88
N GLY A 548 1.28 15.25 15.39
CA GLY A 548 0.06 15.56 16.14
C GLY A 548 -0.84 14.34 16.38
N ASN A 549 -0.71 13.29 15.56
CA ASN A 549 -1.36 12.01 15.81
C ASN A 549 -0.70 11.22 16.94
N LEU A 550 0.38 11.66 17.58
CA LEU A 550 0.93 11.01 18.77
C LEU A 550 0.16 11.38 20.06
N TRP A 551 -0.61 12.47 20.06
CA TRP A 551 -1.37 12.90 21.24
C TRP A 551 -2.76 12.23 21.36
N PRO A 552 -3.20 11.82 22.57
CA PRO A 552 -4.35 10.94 22.75
C PRO A 552 -5.74 11.57 22.64
N LYS A 553 -5.93 12.90 22.80
CA LYS A 553 -7.29 13.46 23.05
C LYS A 553 -7.91 14.36 21.98
N PHE A 554 -7.16 15.12 21.18
CA PHE A 554 -7.73 16.40 20.70
C PHE A 554 -8.09 16.54 19.23
N LEU A 555 -7.69 15.62 18.34
CA LEU A 555 -7.73 15.95 16.91
C LEU A 555 -8.50 14.96 16.02
N ARG A 556 -8.87 13.76 16.47
CA ARG A 556 -9.33 12.69 15.55
C ARG A 556 -10.85 12.59 15.41
N PRO A 557 -11.38 12.24 14.23
CA PRO A 557 -12.81 12.04 14.00
C PRO A 557 -13.32 10.68 14.52
N SER A 558 -12.69 10.06 15.53
CA SER A 558 -13.13 8.77 16.08
C SER A 558 -14.51 8.85 16.73
N PHE A 559 -14.93 10.03 17.20
CA PHE A 559 -16.26 10.29 17.74
C PHE A 559 -17.37 10.35 16.67
N LEU A 560 -16.99 10.40 15.39
CA LEU A 560 -17.92 10.40 14.24
C LEU A 560 -18.10 9.01 13.62
N LEU A 561 -17.33 8.00 14.06
CA LEU A 561 -17.46 6.63 13.57
C LEU A 561 -18.87 6.09 13.80
N GLY A 562 -19.39 5.38 12.81
CA GLY A 562 -20.73 4.81 12.76
C GLY A 562 -21.84 5.80 12.37
N ARG A 563 -21.55 7.11 12.25
CA ARG A 563 -22.55 8.16 11.97
C ARG A 563 -22.61 8.50 10.48
N GLU A 564 -23.78 8.98 10.06
CA GLU A 564 -23.95 9.66 8.78
C GLU A 564 -23.25 11.03 8.81
N VAL A 565 -22.34 11.22 7.86
CA VAL A 565 -21.51 12.42 7.75
C VAL A 565 -21.50 12.95 6.32
N VAL A 566 -21.19 14.23 6.23
CA VAL A 566 -20.79 14.89 4.99
C VAL A 566 -19.28 15.11 5.08
N VAL A 567 -18.54 14.45 4.20
CA VAL A 567 -17.09 14.59 4.08
C VAL A 567 -16.80 15.45 2.89
N SER A 568 -16.01 16.49 3.11
CA SER A 568 -15.62 17.41 2.06
C SER A 568 -14.10 17.47 1.95
N GLY A 569 -13.59 17.61 0.72
CA GLY A 569 -12.15 17.57 0.48
C GLY A 569 -11.78 17.41 -0.98
N TRP A 570 -10.62 16.82 -1.22
CA TRP A 570 -10.02 16.65 -2.54
C TRP A 570 -9.94 15.18 -2.91
N LEU A 571 -10.73 14.75 -3.89
CA LEU A 571 -10.66 13.40 -4.44
C LEU A 571 -9.41 13.29 -5.30
N ARG A 572 -8.62 12.23 -5.07
CA ARG A 572 -7.34 12.01 -5.75
C ARG A 572 -7.23 10.60 -6.27
N ARG A 573 -6.50 10.49 -7.37
CA ARG A 573 -6.10 9.24 -7.99
C ARG A 573 -4.57 9.10 -7.98
N GLY A 574 -4.10 8.08 -7.28
CA GLY A 574 -2.78 7.46 -7.51
C GLY A 574 -3.02 6.04 -8.03
N ALA A 575 -2.25 5.06 -7.57
CA ALA A 575 -2.59 3.65 -7.83
C ALA A 575 -3.92 3.24 -7.17
N THR A 576 -4.32 3.92 -6.10
CA THR A 576 -5.61 3.77 -5.41
C THR A 576 -6.37 5.10 -5.46
N LEU A 577 -7.70 5.03 -5.29
CA LEU A 577 -8.53 6.22 -5.14
C LEU A 577 -8.68 6.55 -3.65
N TRP A 578 -8.52 7.83 -3.28
CA TRP A 578 -8.75 8.28 -1.91
C TRP A 578 -9.24 9.73 -1.86
N LEU A 579 -9.91 10.07 -0.76
CA LEU A 579 -10.34 11.43 -0.46
C LEU A 579 -9.45 12.04 0.63
N ASP A 580 -8.74 13.09 0.26
CA ASP A 580 -7.99 13.92 1.20
C ASP A 580 -8.99 14.83 1.95
N VAL A 581 -9.27 14.50 3.20
CA VAL A 581 -10.37 15.09 3.98
C VAL A 581 -10.02 16.49 4.47
N GLU A 582 -10.82 17.50 4.08
CA GLU A 582 -10.76 18.87 4.61
C GLU A 582 -11.64 19.05 5.85
N GLN A 583 -12.87 18.57 5.77
CA GLN A 583 -13.83 18.69 6.86
C GLN A 583 -14.78 17.49 6.87
N ILE A 584 -15.06 16.98 8.05
CA ILE A 584 -16.11 15.99 8.30
C ILE A 584 -17.16 16.66 9.18
N CYS A 585 -18.40 16.71 8.73
CA CYS A 585 -19.53 17.24 9.48
C CYS A 585 -20.61 16.17 9.66
N THR A 586 -21.25 16.12 10.82
CA THR A 586 -22.52 15.39 10.95
C THR A 586 -23.58 16.04 10.08
N VAL A 587 -24.47 15.25 9.47
CA VAL A 587 -25.58 15.78 8.62
C VAL A 587 -26.45 16.79 9.38
N SER A 588 -26.60 16.64 10.70
CA SER A 588 -27.34 17.55 11.57
C SER A 588 -26.59 18.84 11.98
N GLY A 589 -25.41 19.11 11.42
CA GLY A 589 -24.66 20.37 11.60
C GLY A 589 -23.95 20.56 12.95
N GLY A 590 -24.15 19.67 13.93
CA GLY A 590 -23.70 19.91 15.31
C GLY A 590 -22.22 19.62 15.62
N LYS A 591 -21.57 18.67 14.95
CA LYS A 591 -20.15 18.34 15.22
C LYS A 591 -19.35 18.30 13.93
N SER A 592 -18.18 18.96 13.94
CA SER A 592 -17.24 18.93 12.82
C SER A 592 -15.81 18.63 13.27
N SER A 593 -15.05 18.01 12.38
CA SER A 593 -13.60 17.83 12.50
C SER A 593 -12.96 18.45 11.26
N GLN A 594 -12.01 19.36 11.47
CA GLN A 594 -11.30 20.10 10.42
C GLN A 594 -9.85 19.65 10.30
N ARG A 595 -9.30 19.82 9.10
CA ARG A 595 -7.96 19.40 8.69
C ARG A 595 -6.88 20.45 9.01
N GLY A 596 -5.60 20.02 9.02
CA GLY A 596 -4.46 20.92 8.81
C GLY A 596 -3.28 20.35 7.99
N HIS A 597 -3.51 19.52 6.98
CA HIS A 597 -2.42 19.04 6.09
C HIS A 597 -1.58 20.16 5.43
N PRO A 598 -2.15 21.30 5.00
CA PRO A 598 -1.33 22.43 4.54
C PRO A 598 -0.40 22.95 5.63
N MET A 599 -0.85 22.92 6.89
CA MET A 599 -0.08 23.41 8.04
C MET A 599 1.12 22.50 8.32
N TRP A 600 0.95 21.18 8.30
CA TRP A 600 2.07 20.25 8.46
C TRP A 600 3.14 20.42 7.38
N ALA A 601 2.72 20.55 6.12
CA ALA A 601 3.66 20.76 5.02
C ALA A 601 4.40 22.09 5.16
N ALA A 602 3.73 23.15 5.62
CA ALA A 602 4.35 24.43 5.94
C ALA A 602 5.33 24.32 7.11
N VAL A 603 5.00 23.58 8.17
CA VAL A 603 5.91 23.31 9.31
C VAL A 603 7.15 22.56 8.84
N MET A 604 7.00 21.51 8.03
CA MET A 604 8.15 20.77 7.47
C MET A 604 8.99 21.64 6.54
N ALA A 605 8.37 22.50 5.74
CA ALA A 605 9.09 23.47 4.91
C ALA A 605 9.88 24.46 5.77
N ALA A 606 9.28 24.99 6.84
CA ALA A 606 9.94 25.90 7.76
C ALA A 606 11.12 25.22 8.48
N ILE A 607 10.96 23.98 8.95
CA ILE A 607 12.04 23.20 9.54
C ILE A 607 13.18 23.00 8.55
N ALA A 608 12.88 22.64 7.29
CA ALA A 608 13.91 22.45 6.26
C ALA A 608 14.65 23.75 5.93
N LEU A 609 13.93 24.87 5.81
CA LEU A 609 14.53 26.20 5.58
C LEU A 609 15.43 26.62 6.75
N LEU A 610 14.92 26.51 7.99
CA LEU A 610 15.68 26.84 9.19
C LEU A 610 16.92 25.95 9.34
N TRP A 611 16.79 24.65 9.10
CA TRP A 611 17.92 23.72 9.14
C TRP A 611 19.00 24.10 8.14
N GLY A 612 18.61 24.47 6.91
CA GLY A 612 19.55 24.94 5.92
C GLY A 612 20.22 26.25 6.31
N VAL A 613 19.48 27.22 6.86
CA VAL A 613 20.05 28.47 7.37
C VAL A 613 21.02 28.21 8.52
N VAL A 614 20.69 27.31 9.45
CA VAL A 614 21.57 26.94 10.57
C VAL A 614 22.87 26.33 10.08
N ILE A 615 22.85 25.49 9.05
CA ILE A 615 24.09 24.96 8.44
C ILE A 615 24.93 26.09 7.82
N LEU A 616 24.29 27.07 7.19
CA LEU A 616 24.98 28.21 6.57
C LEU A 616 25.53 29.21 7.60
N LEU A 617 25.06 29.19 8.85
CA LEU A 617 25.61 30.03 9.89
C LEU A 617 26.97 29.44 10.30
N PRO A 618 28.06 30.22 10.20
CA PRO A 618 29.36 29.74 10.63
C PRO A 618 29.29 29.37 12.13
N ASN A 619 29.76 28.18 12.49
CA ASN A 619 30.05 27.82 13.87
C ASN A 619 31.10 28.82 14.39
N ARG A 620 30.63 29.89 15.03
CA ARG A 620 31.49 30.85 15.73
C ARG A 620 31.81 30.34 17.12
#